data_AF-I2K6V8-F1
#
_entry.id   AF-I2K6V8-F1
#
_cell.length_a   1.000
_cell.length_b   1.000
_cell.length_c   1.000
_cell.angle_alpha   90.00
_cell.angle_beta   90.00
_cell.angle_gamma   90.00
#
_symmetry.space_group_name_H-M   'P 1'
#
loop_
_entity.id
_entity.type
_entity.pdbx_description
1 polymer ?
#
loop_
_entity_poly.entity_id
_entity_poly.type
_entity_poly.pdbx_seq_one_letter_code
_entity_poly.pdbx_strand_id
1 'polypeptide(L)'
;MYYILNETNQIIAADKSLLELCGLSHIDELSLKIALGDTRFDLSETDIKITTGQDDTMFPVSKTSLSSMLGRITLVEIQTEEEKAAEDDLSVLTLDDTIENIAPLEIEESSEEKEVAIDDNELFDLVMEEETESITPLGSQDTSKEAELAIEDNELFDLVMEEETERSVETVEAPLDIMTEDTEILDLGLSDKEEEVASEKTVSEESAEILVDIDKVCQQIGISHEDYDTFLNEYIDTALGLEQDLQSEESTKRSNAVATLSHLGEVLQLPVIGDIIAKIDTVPADELKATVESFYATLSRITTTPTSQAEPEMTLLDTQEEDKMDLFDVEEKEVELEAPINEKGFGTISLEGIKPIHFDFQLEEAANDLSLPVDLIEEFVHDFIEQCHIETKNMLKAYEEGDLDAIQKIGHLLKGAASNLRINPLSDTLYKIQFCEDSSTLEALIKDYWGHFLSFEIQINALAK
;
A
#
# COMPACT_ATOMS: atom_id res chain seq x y z
N MET A 1 -22.49 -18.48 -19.81
CA MET A 1 -22.19 -17.07 -19.42
C MET A 1 -21.33 -17.08 -18.16
N TYR A 2 -20.46 -16.11 -17.94
CA TYR A 2 -19.49 -16.12 -16.85
C TYR A 2 -19.41 -14.79 -16.09
N TYR A 3 -19.16 -14.86 -14.78
CA TYR A 3 -18.76 -13.70 -13.99
C TYR A 3 -17.86 -14.12 -12.82
N ILE A 4 -17.12 -13.17 -12.26
CA ILE A 4 -16.16 -13.38 -11.18
C ILE A 4 -16.60 -12.61 -9.94
N LEU A 5 -16.56 -13.31 -8.80
CA LEU A 5 -16.78 -12.75 -7.48
C LEU A 5 -15.46 -12.63 -6.71
N ASN A 6 -15.30 -11.54 -5.96
CA ASN A 6 -14.22 -11.41 -4.96
C ASN A 6 -14.61 -12.08 -3.62
N GLU A 7 -13.73 -12.00 -2.61
CA GLU A 7 -13.94 -12.56 -1.27
C GLU A 7 -15.18 -12.00 -0.56
N THR A 8 -15.59 -10.78 -0.91
CA THR A 8 -16.78 -10.12 -0.36
C THR A 8 -18.07 -10.42 -1.14
N ASN A 9 -18.03 -11.35 -2.10
CA ASN A 9 -19.11 -11.69 -3.03
C ASN A 9 -19.58 -10.52 -3.92
N GLN A 10 -18.68 -9.60 -4.25
CA GLN A 10 -18.93 -8.53 -5.22
C GLN A 10 -18.50 -8.99 -6.62
N ILE A 11 -19.31 -8.64 -7.63
CA ILE A 11 -19.00 -8.92 -9.04
C ILE A 11 -17.89 -7.96 -9.48
N ILE A 12 -16.72 -8.50 -9.81
CA ILE A 12 -15.54 -7.72 -10.27
C ILE A 12 -15.31 -7.83 -11.78
N ALA A 13 -15.85 -8.88 -12.41
CA ALA A 13 -15.80 -9.06 -13.86
C ALA A 13 -17.02 -9.85 -14.33
N ALA A 14 -17.49 -9.57 -15.54
CA ALA A 14 -18.61 -10.27 -16.18
C ALA A 14 -18.32 -10.40 -17.68
N ASP A 15 -18.76 -11.51 -18.28
CA ASP A 15 -18.72 -11.66 -19.72
C ASP A 15 -19.76 -10.79 -20.41
N LYS A 16 -19.55 -10.57 -21.71
CA LYS A 16 -20.42 -9.73 -22.52
C LYS A 16 -21.86 -10.25 -22.56
N SER A 17 -22.03 -11.58 -22.58
CA SER A 17 -23.35 -12.22 -22.64
C SER A 17 -24.19 -11.96 -21.38
N LEU A 18 -23.58 -11.96 -20.19
CA LEU A 18 -24.25 -11.60 -18.94
C LEU A 18 -24.64 -10.12 -18.90
N LEU A 19 -23.76 -9.24 -19.39
CA LEU A 19 -24.06 -7.81 -19.49
C LEU A 19 -25.24 -7.56 -20.44
N GLU A 20 -25.27 -8.23 -21.60
CA GLU A 20 -26.38 -8.16 -22.55
C GLU A 20 -27.69 -8.68 -21.95
N LEU A 21 -27.65 -9.76 -21.15
CA LEU A 21 -28.82 -10.28 -20.42
C LEU A 21 -29.39 -9.22 -19.45
N CYS A 22 -28.54 -8.44 -18.81
CA CYS A 22 -28.93 -7.35 -17.91
C CYS A 22 -29.31 -6.05 -18.66
N GLY A 23 -29.19 -6.02 -19.99
CA GLY A 23 -29.41 -4.85 -20.83
C GLY A 23 -28.35 -3.76 -20.62
N LEU A 24 -27.10 -4.15 -20.42
CA LEU A 24 -25.96 -3.28 -20.09
C LEU A 24 -24.83 -3.44 -21.09
N SER A 25 -24.01 -2.40 -21.21
CA SER A 25 -22.87 -2.40 -22.13
C SER A 25 -21.51 -2.53 -21.43
N HIS A 26 -21.43 -2.11 -20.17
CA HIS A 26 -20.21 -2.09 -19.38
C HIS A 26 -20.45 -2.57 -17.94
N ILE A 27 -19.39 -3.09 -17.32
CA ILE A 27 -19.39 -3.59 -15.93
C ILE A 27 -19.72 -2.47 -14.92
N ASP A 28 -19.29 -1.23 -15.17
CA ASP A 28 -19.56 -0.10 -14.27
C ASP A 28 -21.06 0.20 -14.16
N GLU A 29 -21.80 0.05 -15.27
CA GLU A 29 -23.27 0.20 -15.28
C GLU A 29 -23.95 -0.90 -14.46
N LEU A 30 -23.37 -2.11 -14.45
CA LEU A 30 -23.87 -3.23 -13.66
C LEU A 30 -23.67 -2.97 -12.17
N SER A 31 -22.46 -2.57 -11.78
CA SER A 31 -22.13 -2.20 -10.40
C SER A 31 -23.03 -1.08 -9.89
N LEU A 32 -23.29 -0.05 -10.70
CA LEU A 32 -24.19 1.05 -10.36
C LEU A 32 -25.63 0.56 -10.15
N LYS A 33 -26.16 -0.29 -11.04
CA LYS A 33 -27.53 -0.84 -10.90
C LYS A 33 -27.67 -1.76 -9.70
N ILE A 34 -26.63 -2.51 -9.35
CA ILE A 34 -26.62 -3.33 -8.13
C ILE A 34 -26.66 -2.42 -6.89
N ALA A 35 -25.85 -1.36 -6.86
CA ALA A 35 -25.83 -0.40 -5.74
C ALA A 35 -27.17 0.34 -5.57
N LEU A 36 -27.86 0.65 -6.67
CA LEU A 36 -29.20 1.25 -6.67
C LEU A 36 -30.32 0.25 -6.32
N GLY A 37 -30.03 -1.05 -6.33
CA GLY A 37 -30.99 -2.12 -6.07
C GLY A 37 -31.91 -2.44 -7.26
N ASP A 38 -31.60 -1.91 -8.45
CA ASP A 38 -32.35 -2.16 -9.70
C ASP A 38 -32.06 -3.55 -10.27
N THR A 39 -30.85 -4.07 -10.01
CA THR A 39 -30.43 -5.42 -10.36
C THR A 39 -29.96 -6.17 -9.12
N ARG A 40 -30.41 -7.41 -8.92
CA ARG A 40 -30.02 -8.25 -7.78
C ARG A 40 -29.65 -9.65 -8.22
N PHE A 41 -28.54 -10.15 -7.68
CA PHE A 41 -28.06 -11.51 -7.88
C PHE A 41 -28.21 -12.28 -6.57
N ASP A 42 -29.19 -13.18 -6.49
CA ASP A 42 -29.34 -14.10 -5.37
C ASP A 42 -28.73 -15.45 -5.75
N LEU A 43 -27.51 -15.68 -5.29
CA LEU A 43 -26.73 -16.88 -5.58
C LEU A 43 -26.99 -18.00 -4.56
N SER A 44 -27.41 -19.17 -5.02
CA SER A 44 -27.51 -20.40 -4.22
C SER A 44 -26.38 -21.38 -4.57
N GLU A 45 -26.37 -22.59 -4.02
CA GLU A 45 -25.35 -23.60 -4.34
C GLU A 45 -25.45 -24.07 -5.80
N THR A 46 -26.65 -24.25 -6.33
CA THR A 46 -26.90 -24.86 -7.65
C THR A 46 -27.48 -23.89 -8.68
N ASP A 47 -28.10 -22.81 -8.23
CA ASP A 47 -28.85 -21.90 -9.09
C ASP A 47 -28.56 -20.44 -8.74
N ILE A 48 -28.70 -19.56 -9.71
CA ILE A 48 -28.67 -18.11 -9.53
C ILE A 48 -30.01 -17.52 -9.94
N LYS A 49 -30.53 -16.62 -9.12
CA LYS A 49 -31.68 -15.80 -9.47
C LYS A 49 -31.20 -14.39 -9.78
N ILE A 50 -31.44 -13.94 -11.00
CA ILE A 50 -31.13 -12.58 -11.47
C ILE A 50 -32.45 -11.83 -11.59
N THR A 51 -32.60 -10.81 -10.76
CA THR A 51 -33.73 -9.87 -10.79
C THR A 51 -33.27 -8.60 -11.48
N THR A 52 -33.89 -8.23 -12.60
CA THR A 52 -33.64 -6.96 -13.30
C THR A 52 -34.96 -6.19 -13.44
N GLY A 53 -35.14 -5.15 -12.63
CA GLY A 53 -36.40 -4.40 -12.58
C GLY A 53 -37.59 -5.23 -12.08
N GLN A 54 -38.48 -5.68 -12.97
CA GLN A 54 -39.65 -6.50 -12.63
C GLN A 54 -39.52 -7.97 -13.06
N ASP A 55 -38.46 -8.31 -13.79
CA ASP A 55 -38.27 -9.64 -14.34
C ASP A 55 -37.31 -10.44 -13.45
N ASP A 56 -37.76 -11.62 -13.04
CA ASP A 56 -36.99 -12.60 -12.29
C ASP A 56 -36.66 -13.77 -13.20
N THR A 57 -35.37 -14.02 -13.42
CA THR A 57 -34.88 -15.17 -14.21
C THR A 57 -33.99 -16.05 -13.34
N MET A 58 -34.12 -17.36 -13.49
CA MET A 58 -33.37 -18.34 -12.71
C MET A 58 -32.57 -19.22 -13.66
N PHE A 59 -31.30 -19.41 -13.35
CA PHE A 59 -30.37 -20.19 -14.17
C PHE A 59 -29.57 -21.16 -13.30
N PRO A 60 -29.28 -22.37 -13.79
CA PRO A 60 -28.34 -23.27 -13.13
C PRO A 60 -26.91 -22.72 -13.22
N VAL A 61 -26.13 -22.91 -12.15
CA VAL A 61 -24.74 -22.44 -12.08
C VAL A 61 -23.75 -23.51 -11.65
N SER A 62 -22.52 -23.37 -12.15
CA SER A 62 -21.34 -24.07 -11.67
C SER A 62 -20.38 -23.05 -11.05
N LYS A 63 -19.73 -23.41 -9.94
CA LYS A 63 -18.80 -22.52 -9.22
C LYS A 63 -17.42 -23.16 -9.14
N THR A 64 -16.40 -22.38 -9.46
CA THR A 64 -15.02 -22.78 -9.36
C THR A 64 -14.27 -21.75 -8.53
N SER A 65 -13.75 -22.15 -7.37
CA SER A 65 -12.88 -21.32 -6.56
C SER A 65 -11.49 -21.26 -7.19
N LEU A 66 -10.96 -20.04 -7.34
CA LEU A 66 -9.63 -19.76 -7.88
C LEU A 66 -8.83 -18.99 -6.84
N SER A 67 -7.53 -19.25 -6.80
CA SER A 67 -6.58 -18.45 -6.01
C SER A 67 -5.94 -17.42 -6.94
N SER A 68 -6.06 -16.14 -6.60
CA SER A 68 -5.45 -15.03 -7.33
C SER A 68 -4.51 -14.25 -6.40
N MET A 69 -3.70 -13.37 -6.98
CA MET A 69 -2.93 -12.37 -6.23
C MET A 69 -3.85 -11.42 -5.45
N LEU A 70 -5.08 -11.22 -5.92
CA LEU A 70 -6.13 -10.42 -5.26
C LEU A 70 -6.91 -11.21 -4.20
N GLY A 71 -6.40 -12.37 -3.76
CA GLY A 71 -7.08 -13.27 -2.83
C GLY A 71 -7.92 -14.34 -3.51
N ARG A 72 -8.86 -14.92 -2.77
CA ARG A 72 -9.76 -15.97 -3.26
C ARG A 72 -10.86 -15.34 -4.11
N ILE A 73 -10.92 -15.74 -5.38
CA ILE A 73 -11.98 -15.33 -6.28
C ILE A 73 -12.83 -16.56 -6.65
N THR A 74 -14.09 -16.34 -6.99
CA THR A 74 -14.99 -17.41 -7.44
C THR A 74 -15.43 -17.12 -8.86
N LEU A 75 -15.06 -17.99 -9.80
CA LEU A 75 -15.62 -17.98 -11.14
C LEU A 75 -16.98 -18.68 -11.10
N VAL A 76 -18.01 -18.00 -11.56
CA VAL A 76 -19.36 -18.54 -11.67
C VAL A 76 -19.73 -18.66 -13.14
N GLU A 77 -20.06 -19.88 -13.54
CA GLU A 77 -20.55 -20.22 -14.87
C GLU A 77 -22.06 -20.42 -14.80
N ILE A 78 -22.79 -19.66 -15.61
CA ILE A 78 -24.24 -19.75 -15.77
C ILE A 78 -24.54 -20.55 -17.03
N GLN A 79 -25.18 -21.69 -16.85
CA GLN A 79 -25.56 -22.58 -17.94
C GLN A 79 -26.87 -22.10 -18.59
N THR A 80 -26.80 -21.77 -19.88
CA THR A 80 -27.97 -21.43 -20.68
C THR A 80 -28.47 -22.65 -21.44
N GLU A 81 -29.79 -22.80 -21.60
CA GLU A 81 -30.41 -23.97 -22.25
C GLU A 81 -29.92 -24.22 -23.69
N GLU A 82 -29.34 -23.22 -24.37
CA GLU A 82 -28.76 -23.39 -25.72
C GLU A 82 -27.55 -24.34 -25.76
N GLU A 83 -26.79 -24.51 -24.67
CA GLU A 83 -25.61 -25.39 -24.66
C GLU A 83 -25.96 -26.88 -24.46
N LYS A 84 -27.08 -27.19 -23.79
CA LYS A 84 -27.53 -28.58 -23.62
C LYS A 84 -28.01 -29.23 -24.91
N ALA A 85 -28.39 -28.44 -25.92
CA ALA A 85 -28.81 -28.99 -27.21
C ALA A 85 -27.62 -29.42 -28.10
N ALA A 86 -26.41 -28.89 -27.87
CA ALA A 86 -25.24 -29.18 -28.70
C ALA A 86 -24.46 -30.42 -28.23
N GLU A 87 -24.48 -30.73 -26.93
CA GLU A 87 -23.79 -31.92 -26.40
C GLU A 87 -24.61 -33.22 -26.55
N ASP A 88 -25.95 -33.13 -26.62
CA ASP A 88 -26.81 -34.32 -26.74
C ASP A 88 -26.84 -34.90 -28.18
N ASP A 89 -26.48 -34.10 -29.19
CA ASP A 89 -26.43 -34.53 -30.61
C ASP A 89 -25.13 -35.24 -31.01
N LEU A 90 -24.11 -35.27 -30.13
CA LEU A 90 -22.85 -36.02 -30.36
C LEU A 90 -22.85 -37.42 -29.75
N SER A 91 -23.93 -37.81 -29.05
CA SER A 91 -24.06 -39.11 -28.38
C SER A 91 -24.61 -40.25 -29.27
N VAL A 92 -24.93 -40.00 -30.54
CA VAL A 92 -25.49 -41.00 -31.46
C VAL A 92 -24.43 -41.54 -32.42
N LEU A 93 -23.49 -42.32 -31.90
CA LEU A 93 -22.84 -43.39 -32.67
C LEU A 93 -23.01 -44.71 -31.92
N THR A 94 -24.18 -45.31 -32.09
CA THR A 94 -24.45 -46.71 -31.78
C THR A 94 -23.77 -47.61 -32.83
N LEU A 95 -22.81 -48.40 -32.39
CA LEU A 95 -22.47 -49.72 -32.94
C LEU A 95 -22.75 -50.72 -31.81
N ASP A 96 -23.94 -51.32 -31.83
CA ASP A 96 -24.17 -52.73 -32.18
C ASP A 96 -23.39 -53.70 -31.28
N ASP A 97 -24.07 -54.41 -30.38
CA ASP A 97 -24.59 -55.72 -30.73
C ASP A 97 -25.33 -56.39 -29.56
N THR A 98 -26.52 -56.89 -29.91
CA THR A 98 -27.27 -57.91 -29.19
C THR A 98 -26.45 -59.17 -28.89
N ILE A 99 -26.60 -59.73 -27.68
CA ILE A 99 -26.73 -61.16 -27.29
C ILE A 99 -26.57 -61.20 -25.75
N GLU A 100 -27.66 -61.22 -24.99
CA GLU A 100 -28.26 -62.43 -24.40
C GLU A 100 -27.30 -63.32 -23.56
N ASN A 101 -27.54 -63.28 -22.24
CA ASN A 101 -27.80 -64.43 -21.37
C ASN A 101 -26.65 -65.18 -20.66
N ILE A 102 -26.89 -65.39 -19.35
CA ILE A 102 -26.44 -66.45 -18.43
C ILE A 102 -25.28 -66.09 -17.47
N ALA A 103 -25.66 -65.89 -16.20
CA ALA A 103 -24.86 -66.20 -15.01
C ALA A 103 -24.98 -67.70 -14.65
N PRO A 104 -24.35 -68.27 -13.60
CA PRO A 104 -23.14 -67.90 -12.83
C PRO A 104 -22.15 -69.10 -12.72
N LEU A 105 -20.94 -68.91 -12.15
CA LEU A 105 -20.30 -69.80 -11.14
C LEU A 105 -18.77 -69.62 -11.06
N GLU A 106 -18.32 -69.49 -9.80
CA GLU A 106 -17.12 -70.01 -9.12
C GLU A 106 -15.92 -70.50 -9.97
N ILE A 107 -14.70 -70.07 -9.59
CA ILE A 107 -13.63 -70.88 -8.96
C ILE A 107 -12.27 -70.16 -9.07
N GLU A 108 -11.65 -70.01 -7.89
CA GLU A 108 -10.24 -70.07 -7.49
C GLU A 108 -9.07 -69.57 -8.37
N GLU A 109 -8.26 -68.74 -7.69
CA GLU A 109 -6.80 -68.81 -7.50
C GLU A 109 -5.80 -68.72 -8.66
N SER A 110 -4.64 -68.18 -8.25
CA SER A 110 -3.36 -68.07 -8.94
C SER A 110 -3.31 -66.95 -9.99
N SER A 111 -2.26 -66.18 -10.20
CA SER A 111 -0.97 -65.91 -9.54
C SER A 111 -0.21 -65.03 -10.55
N GLU A 112 0.78 -64.29 -10.07
CA GLU A 112 1.91 -63.73 -10.81
C GLU A 112 1.75 -62.34 -11.46
N GLU A 113 2.62 -61.49 -10.93
CA GLU A 113 3.01 -60.14 -11.30
C GLU A 113 3.52 -60.06 -12.75
N LYS A 114 3.25 -58.92 -13.39
CA LYS A 114 4.22 -58.35 -14.34
C LYS A 114 4.03 -56.85 -14.46
N GLU A 115 5.01 -56.12 -13.94
CA GLU A 115 5.27 -54.71 -14.25
C GLU A 115 5.52 -54.55 -15.75
N VAL A 116 4.90 -53.55 -16.36
CA VAL A 116 5.30 -53.00 -17.66
C VAL A 116 5.23 -51.48 -17.55
N ALA A 117 6.41 -50.86 -17.63
CA ALA A 117 6.59 -49.44 -17.85
C ALA A 117 6.02 -49.05 -19.22
N ILE A 118 5.29 -47.93 -19.28
CA ILE A 118 4.88 -47.28 -20.53
C ILE A 118 5.74 -46.02 -20.65
N ASP A 119 6.51 -46.01 -21.72
CA ASP A 119 7.36 -44.94 -22.23
C ASP A 119 6.50 -44.14 -23.24
N ASP A 120 6.25 -42.88 -22.95
CA ASP A 120 5.49 -41.97 -23.80
C ASP A 120 6.39 -41.40 -24.89
N ASN A 121 6.19 -41.87 -26.12
CA ASN A 121 6.66 -41.18 -27.31
C ASN A 121 5.67 -41.39 -28.47
N GLU A 122 5.44 -40.28 -29.17
CA GLU A 122 4.81 -40.14 -30.49
C GLU A 122 3.27 -40.23 -30.58
N LEU A 123 2.63 -39.08 -30.79
CA LEU A 123 1.45 -38.82 -31.65
C LEU A 123 0.94 -37.39 -31.29
N PHE A 124 0.79 -36.39 -32.14
CA PHE A 124 0.58 -36.32 -33.57
C PHE A 124 1.14 -35.02 -34.15
N ASP A 125 1.62 -35.17 -35.37
CA ASP A 125 1.96 -34.17 -36.37
C ASP A 125 0.69 -33.88 -37.19
N LEU A 126 0.26 -32.62 -37.35
CA LEU A 126 -0.65 -32.18 -38.42
C LEU A 126 -0.79 -30.65 -38.52
N VAL A 127 0.01 -30.09 -39.43
CA VAL A 127 -0.38 -29.19 -40.54
C VAL A 127 -1.50 -28.17 -40.26
N MET A 128 -1.17 -26.88 -40.37
CA MET A 128 -2.00 -25.92 -41.10
C MET A 128 -1.13 -24.87 -41.81
N GLU A 129 -1.69 -24.37 -42.90
CA GLU A 129 -1.09 -23.79 -44.10
C GLU A 129 -0.64 -22.33 -43.95
N GLU A 130 0.46 -22.01 -44.64
CA GLU A 130 0.89 -20.64 -44.93
C GLU A 130 0.06 -20.06 -46.09
N GLU A 131 -0.49 -18.85 -45.89
CA GLU A 131 -0.71 -17.91 -46.99
C GLU A 131 0.27 -16.74 -46.87
N THR A 132 0.72 -16.37 -48.06
CA THR A 132 1.84 -15.52 -48.44
C THR A 132 1.65 -14.04 -48.13
N GLU A 133 2.72 -13.29 -47.83
CA GLU A 133 3.24 -12.30 -48.80
C GLU A 133 4.61 -11.72 -48.38
N SER A 134 5.34 -11.38 -49.43
CA SER A 134 6.75 -11.03 -49.57
C SER A 134 7.26 -9.81 -48.78
N ILE A 135 8.56 -9.77 -48.48
CA ILE A 135 9.58 -8.88 -49.10
C ILE A 135 10.99 -9.29 -48.62
N THR A 136 11.94 -9.29 -49.56
CA THR A 136 13.37 -9.64 -49.46
C THR A 136 14.19 -8.57 -48.71
N PRO A 137 15.38 -8.89 -48.14
CA PRO A 137 16.62 -8.77 -48.94
C PRO A 137 17.75 -9.78 -48.63
N LEU A 138 18.33 -10.27 -49.73
CA LEU A 138 19.76 -10.44 -50.05
C LEU A 138 20.83 -10.31 -48.93
N GLY A 139 21.68 -11.35 -48.80
CA GLY A 139 23.14 -11.17 -48.83
C GLY A 139 23.99 -11.55 -47.61
N SER A 140 24.27 -12.84 -47.45
CA SER A 140 25.58 -13.48 -47.15
C SER A 140 26.68 -12.70 -46.36
N GLN A 141 27.17 -13.27 -45.25
CA GLN A 141 28.44 -14.05 -45.21
C GLN A 141 28.82 -14.52 -43.79
N ASP A 142 29.46 -15.69 -43.78
CA ASP A 142 30.12 -16.43 -42.70
C ASP A 142 30.86 -15.59 -41.63
N THR A 143 30.82 -16.03 -40.36
CA THR A 143 31.89 -16.86 -39.77
C THR A 143 31.59 -17.19 -38.29
N SER A 144 32.04 -18.38 -37.91
CA SER A 144 31.94 -19.03 -36.60
C SER A 144 32.71 -18.33 -35.48
N LYS A 145 32.21 -18.47 -34.23
CA LYS A 145 32.95 -19.07 -33.10
C LYS A 145 32.09 -19.18 -31.83
N GLU A 146 32.28 -20.31 -31.16
CA GLU A 146 31.78 -20.69 -29.84
C GLU A 146 32.17 -19.70 -28.74
N ALA A 147 31.25 -19.42 -27.82
CA ALA A 147 31.50 -19.27 -26.39
C ALA A 147 30.19 -19.49 -25.62
N GLU A 148 30.24 -20.42 -24.67
CA GLU A 148 29.24 -20.66 -23.64
C GLU A 148 28.95 -19.38 -22.85
N LEU A 149 27.69 -19.12 -22.50
CA LEU A 149 27.27 -18.60 -21.18
C LEU A 149 25.75 -18.74 -21.03
N ALA A 150 25.36 -19.10 -19.81
CA ALA A 150 24.04 -19.43 -19.35
C ALA A 150 23.18 -18.17 -19.06
N ILE A 151 21.90 -18.25 -19.42
CA ILE A 151 20.67 -17.80 -18.74
C ILE A 151 20.74 -16.46 -17.96
N GLU A 152 19.96 -15.46 -18.37
CA GLU A 152 18.71 -15.06 -17.68
C GLU A 152 18.07 -13.84 -18.36
N ASP A 153 16.81 -14.06 -18.74
CA ASP A 153 15.87 -13.09 -19.28
C ASP A 153 15.59 -11.98 -18.27
N ASN A 154 15.70 -10.73 -18.71
CA ASN A 154 14.83 -9.62 -18.32
C ASN A 154 15.11 -8.43 -19.25
N GLU A 155 14.73 -8.59 -20.53
CA GLU A 155 14.50 -7.48 -21.46
C GLU A 155 13.08 -6.95 -21.25
N LEU A 156 12.90 -6.03 -20.29
CA LEU A 156 11.73 -5.17 -20.24
C LEU A 156 12.20 -3.82 -19.68
N PHE A 157 11.95 -2.74 -20.42
CA PHE A 157 12.41 -1.36 -20.22
C PHE A 157 13.78 -1.00 -20.81
N ASP A 158 13.88 -1.03 -22.15
CA ASP A 158 14.83 -0.20 -22.89
C ASP A 158 14.03 0.85 -23.68
N LEU A 159 13.89 2.05 -23.09
CA LEU A 159 13.22 3.19 -23.71
C LEU A 159 14.11 4.44 -23.54
N VAL A 160 14.98 4.60 -24.54
CA VAL A 160 15.40 5.85 -25.20
C VAL A 160 15.52 7.08 -24.30
N MET A 161 16.76 7.39 -23.90
CA MET A 161 17.17 8.73 -23.46
C MET A 161 17.87 9.44 -24.63
N GLU A 162 17.27 10.53 -25.12
CA GLU A 162 17.98 11.50 -25.96
C GLU A 162 18.74 12.48 -25.06
N GLU A 163 20.06 12.55 -25.25
CA GLU A 163 20.95 13.56 -24.69
C GLU A 163 20.64 14.95 -25.28
N GLU A 164 20.29 15.93 -24.45
CA GLU A 164 20.38 17.35 -24.82
C GLU A 164 21.41 18.05 -23.94
N THR A 165 22.51 18.40 -24.62
CA THR A 165 23.73 19.04 -24.16
C THR A 165 23.54 20.45 -23.58
N GLU A 166 24.34 20.70 -22.54
CA GLU A 166 24.65 21.99 -21.93
C GLU A 166 24.98 23.10 -22.96
N ARG A 167 24.42 24.30 -22.75
CA ARG A 167 24.88 25.52 -23.43
C ARG A 167 25.06 26.66 -22.44
N SER A 168 26.27 26.79 -21.94
CA SER A 168 26.82 27.95 -21.26
C SER A 168 26.75 29.21 -22.13
N VAL A 169 26.17 30.30 -21.61
CA VAL A 169 26.34 31.65 -22.17
C VAL A 169 26.92 32.57 -21.09
N GLU A 170 28.21 32.84 -21.29
CA GLU A 170 29.04 33.83 -20.65
C GLU A 170 28.62 35.24 -21.15
N THR A 171 28.32 36.17 -20.25
CA THR A 171 28.32 37.61 -20.56
C THR A 171 29.01 38.39 -19.45
N VAL A 172 30.06 39.10 -19.85
CA VAL A 172 30.94 39.96 -19.07
C VAL A 172 30.64 41.43 -19.43
N GLU A 173 30.94 42.33 -18.48
CA GLU A 173 31.10 43.80 -18.58
C GLU A 173 29.81 44.63 -18.37
N ALA A 174 29.74 45.70 -17.57
CA ALA A 174 30.72 46.60 -16.93
C ALA A 174 30.05 47.38 -15.76
N PRO A 175 30.80 48.08 -14.89
CA PRO A 175 30.27 48.75 -13.68
C PRO A 175 29.79 50.18 -13.96
N LEU A 176 28.70 50.60 -13.30
CA LEU A 176 28.22 51.98 -13.33
C LEU A 176 28.52 52.69 -12.00
N ASP A 177 29.37 53.69 -12.13
CA ASP A 177 29.76 54.71 -11.17
C ASP A 177 28.75 55.87 -11.27
N ILE A 178 28.03 56.20 -10.18
CA ILE A 178 27.26 57.45 -10.07
C ILE A 178 27.43 58.05 -8.66
N MET A 179 28.25 59.11 -8.67
CA MET A 179 28.35 60.29 -7.81
C MET A 179 27.15 60.59 -6.87
N THR A 180 27.41 60.63 -5.56
CA THR A 180 27.45 61.83 -4.66
C THR A 180 26.33 62.87 -4.86
N GLU A 181 25.55 63.12 -3.81
CA GLU A 181 25.27 64.48 -3.34
C GLU A 181 24.80 64.49 -1.87
N ASP A 182 25.32 65.48 -1.15
CA ASP A 182 25.23 65.74 0.27
C ASP A 182 23.80 66.08 0.76
N THR A 183 23.50 65.76 2.03
CA THR A 183 22.81 66.70 2.94
C THR A 183 23.00 66.26 4.40
N GLU A 184 23.99 66.88 5.01
CA GLU A 184 24.03 67.47 6.35
C GLU A 184 22.98 67.09 7.43
N ILE A 185 23.54 66.64 8.56
CA ILE A 185 23.34 67.19 9.93
C ILE A 185 21.95 67.01 10.55
N LEU A 186 21.86 66.08 11.51
CA LEU A 186 21.30 66.36 12.84
C LEU A 186 22.04 65.53 13.91
N ASP A 187 22.99 66.23 14.53
CA ASP A 187 23.54 66.01 15.86
C ASP A 187 22.44 66.17 16.92
N LEU A 188 22.26 65.19 17.81
CA LEU A 188 21.81 65.38 19.19
C LEU A 188 22.18 64.15 20.01
N GLY A 189 23.34 64.23 20.67
CA GLY A 189 23.76 63.28 21.70
C GLY A 189 23.03 63.44 23.04
N LEU A 190 23.46 62.54 23.95
CA LEU A 190 23.17 62.43 25.39
C LEU A 190 21.85 61.69 25.71
N SER A 191 21.78 60.72 26.61
CA SER A 191 22.66 60.37 27.73
C SER A 191 22.37 58.96 28.24
N ASP A 192 23.40 58.32 28.79
CA ASP A 192 23.31 57.18 29.69
C ASP A 192 22.27 57.39 30.80
N LYS A 193 21.43 56.36 31.02
CA LYS A 193 20.88 56.05 32.32
C LYS A 193 20.58 54.56 32.39
N GLU A 194 21.39 53.90 33.21
CA GLU A 194 21.12 52.62 33.84
C GLU A 194 19.71 52.64 34.46
N GLU A 195 18.90 51.65 34.12
CA GLU A 195 17.86 51.17 35.00
C GLU A 195 17.80 49.65 34.88
N GLU A 196 18.33 49.00 35.91
CA GLU A 196 18.12 47.60 36.22
C GLU A 196 16.62 47.32 36.26
N VAL A 197 16.16 46.40 35.41
CA VAL A 197 15.00 45.59 35.74
C VAL A 197 15.35 44.14 35.46
N ALA A 198 15.71 43.47 36.55
CA ALA A 198 15.72 42.03 36.62
C ALA A 198 14.33 41.49 36.24
N SER A 199 14.28 40.70 35.18
CA SER A 199 13.30 39.63 35.07
C SER A 199 14.05 38.33 34.82
N GLU A 200 14.41 37.66 35.91
CA GLU A 200 14.45 36.20 35.93
C GLU A 200 13.13 35.69 35.34
N LYS A 201 13.21 35.05 34.17
CA LYS A 201 12.25 34.04 33.75
C LYS A 201 13.03 32.79 33.37
N THR A 202 13.18 31.95 34.39
CA THR A 202 12.94 30.50 34.35
C THR A 202 12.85 29.88 32.95
N VAL A 203 13.87 29.16 32.49
CA VAL A 203 14.06 27.70 32.71
C VAL A 203 13.24 26.88 31.69
N SER A 204 13.92 26.42 30.63
CA SER A 204 14.07 25.01 30.26
C SER A 204 12.85 24.06 30.49
N GLU A 205 11.70 24.34 29.87
CA GLU A 205 10.56 23.39 29.82
C GLU A 205 9.99 23.16 28.39
N GLU A 206 10.60 23.71 27.34
CA GLU A 206 10.04 23.65 25.98
C GLU A 206 10.20 22.29 25.27
N SER A 207 10.88 21.31 25.86
CA SER A 207 11.07 19.98 25.26
C SER A 207 10.35 18.84 25.98
N ALA A 208 9.55 19.11 27.01
CA ALA A 208 8.87 18.05 27.76
C ALA A 208 7.67 17.50 26.97
N GLU A 209 7.52 16.19 26.90
CA GLU A 209 6.36 15.53 26.27
C GLU A 209 5.06 15.90 27.00
N ILE A 210 3.97 16.05 26.24
CA ILE A 210 2.62 16.25 26.79
C ILE A 210 1.97 14.87 26.86
N LEU A 211 2.04 14.27 28.04
CA LEU A 211 1.50 12.95 28.29
C LEU A 211 -0.02 13.00 28.45
N VAL A 212 -0.72 12.32 27.55
CA VAL A 212 -2.16 12.07 27.67
C VAL A 212 -2.37 10.71 28.32
N ASP A 213 -3.08 10.70 29.44
CA ASP A 213 -3.52 9.49 30.14
C ASP A 213 -4.67 8.85 29.35
N ILE A 214 -4.32 7.95 28.44
CA ILE A 214 -5.25 7.28 27.53
C ILE A 214 -6.35 6.58 28.32
N ASP A 215 -5.98 5.83 29.36
CA ASP A 215 -6.92 5.03 30.15
C ASP A 215 -8.03 5.90 30.73
N LYS A 216 -7.64 7.05 31.29
CA LYS A 216 -8.58 8.00 31.87
C LYS A 216 -9.47 8.65 30.80
N VAL A 217 -8.89 9.05 29.67
CA VAL A 217 -9.63 9.74 28.60
C VAL A 217 -10.59 8.77 27.91
N CYS A 218 -10.13 7.57 27.52
CA CYS A 218 -10.93 6.49 26.96
C CYS A 218 -12.08 6.08 27.89
N GLN A 219 -11.82 5.97 29.20
CA GLN A 219 -12.88 5.68 30.19
C GLN A 219 -13.92 6.81 30.29
N GLN A 220 -13.50 8.07 30.12
CA GLN A 220 -14.38 9.23 30.23
C GLN A 220 -15.27 9.41 29.01
N ILE A 221 -14.77 9.12 27.81
CA ILE A 221 -15.49 9.24 26.54
C ILE A 221 -16.16 7.93 26.09
N GLY A 222 -15.76 6.79 26.67
CA GLY A 222 -16.37 5.49 26.46
C GLY A 222 -15.94 4.78 25.16
N ILE A 223 -14.68 4.95 24.74
CA ILE A 223 -14.12 4.33 23.53
C ILE A 223 -12.90 3.47 23.85
N SER A 224 -12.46 2.63 22.91
CA SER A 224 -11.25 1.83 23.05
C SER A 224 -9.97 2.65 22.84
N HIS A 225 -8.82 2.12 23.23
CA HIS A 225 -7.54 2.78 22.99
C HIS A 225 -7.25 2.95 21.49
N GLU A 226 -7.54 1.91 20.71
CA GLU A 226 -7.36 1.91 19.25
C GLU A 226 -8.25 2.96 18.57
N ASP A 227 -9.51 3.08 19.03
CA ASP A 227 -10.41 4.13 18.55
C ASP A 227 -9.89 5.52 18.93
N TYR A 228 -9.36 5.70 20.14
CA TYR A 228 -8.82 6.98 20.58
C TYR A 228 -7.60 7.41 19.77
N ASP A 229 -6.67 6.49 19.51
CA ASP A 229 -5.52 6.76 18.64
C ASP A 229 -5.98 7.11 17.22
N THR A 230 -7.01 6.43 16.71
CA THR A 230 -7.64 6.76 15.42
C THR A 230 -8.22 8.18 15.41
N PHE A 231 -8.97 8.58 16.44
CA PHE A 231 -9.51 9.93 16.54
C PHE A 231 -8.43 10.99 16.75
N LEU A 232 -7.35 10.66 17.46
CA LEU A 232 -6.22 11.57 17.63
C LEU A 232 -5.50 11.81 16.30
N ASN A 233 -5.30 10.77 15.49
CA ASN A 233 -4.76 10.89 14.14
C ASN A 233 -5.69 11.73 13.24
N GLU A 234 -7.00 11.47 13.27
CA GLU A 234 -7.98 12.26 12.52
C GLU A 234 -7.98 13.74 12.93
N TYR A 235 -7.80 14.02 14.23
CA TYR A 235 -7.65 15.38 14.74
C TYR A 235 -6.38 16.06 14.21
N ILE A 236 -5.26 15.34 14.17
CA ILE A 236 -4.00 15.84 13.62
C ILE A 236 -4.16 16.12 12.12
N ASP A 237 -4.75 15.19 11.36
CA ASP A 237 -5.01 15.34 9.93
C ASP A 237 -5.91 16.55 9.65
N THR A 238 -6.97 16.72 10.44
CA THR A 238 -7.88 17.88 10.35
C THR A 238 -7.13 19.18 10.68
N ALA A 239 -6.23 19.16 11.67
CA ALA A 239 -5.42 20.33 12.03
C ALA A 239 -4.44 20.70 10.91
N LEU A 240 -3.86 19.73 10.21
CA LEU A 240 -2.98 19.97 9.06
C LEU A 240 -3.76 20.50 7.86
N GLY A 241 -4.91 19.89 7.53
CA GLY A 241 -5.77 20.35 6.43
C GLY A 241 -6.30 21.78 6.61
N LEU A 242 -6.42 22.25 7.86
CA LEU A 242 -6.87 23.61 8.20
C LEU A 242 -5.74 24.62 8.38
N GLU A 243 -4.46 24.25 8.15
CA GLU A 243 -3.32 25.15 8.40
C GLU A 243 -3.45 26.49 7.65
N GLN A 244 -3.77 26.43 6.35
CA GLN A 244 -3.91 27.64 5.54
C GLN A 244 -5.08 28.51 6.01
N ASP A 245 -6.14 27.90 6.53
CA ASP A 245 -7.29 28.61 7.06
C ASP A 245 -6.99 29.25 8.43
N LEU A 246 -6.16 28.60 9.26
CA LEU A 246 -5.66 29.16 10.52
C LEU A 246 -4.74 30.36 10.29
N GLN A 247 -3.94 30.33 9.23
CA GLN A 247 -3.04 31.43 8.83
C GLN A 247 -3.74 32.51 7.99
N SER A 248 -5.03 32.34 7.68
CA SER A 248 -5.75 33.26 6.82
C SER A 248 -5.94 34.65 7.47
N GLU A 249 -5.78 35.70 6.66
CA GLU A 249 -6.19 37.06 7.03
C GLU A 249 -7.72 37.20 7.10
N GLU A 250 -8.46 36.24 6.52
CA GLU A 250 -9.92 36.23 6.50
C GLU A 250 -10.48 35.71 7.84
N SER A 251 -11.00 36.63 8.65
CA SER A 251 -11.50 36.34 10.01
C SER A 251 -12.55 35.22 10.07
N THR A 252 -13.37 35.04 9.03
CA THR A 252 -14.40 33.99 8.95
C THR A 252 -13.80 32.60 8.77
N LYS A 253 -12.80 32.45 7.87
CA LYS A 253 -12.11 31.17 7.64
C LYS A 253 -11.34 30.74 8.88
N ARG A 254 -10.60 31.67 9.47
CA ARG A 254 -9.84 31.43 10.70
C ARG A 254 -10.75 31.05 11.86
N SER A 255 -11.83 31.79 12.09
CA SER A 255 -12.77 31.50 13.18
C SER A 255 -13.46 30.15 13.00
N ASN A 256 -13.79 29.76 11.76
CA ASN A 256 -14.33 28.43 11.47
C ASN A 256 -13.30 27.32 11.75
N ALA A 257 -12.05 27.47 11.30
CA ALA A 257 -11.00 26.51 11.57
C ALA A 257 -10.72 26.36 13.08
N VAL A 258 -10.64 27.48 13.80
CA VAL A 258 -10.51 27.51 15.26
C VAL A 258 -11.69 26.82 15.94
N ALA A 259 -12.92 27.09 15.52
CA ALA A 259 -14.11 26.47 16.11
C ALA A 259 -14.12 24.95 15.92
N THR A 260 -13.77 24.48 14.73
CA THR A 260 -13.64 23.04 14.42
C THR A 260 -12.59 22.39 15.31
N LEU A 261 -11.36 22.92 15.34
CA LEU A 261 -10.27 22.33 16.12
C LEU A 261 -10.48 22.44 17.63
N SER A 262 -11.14 23.51 18.10
CA SER A 262 -11.53 23.63 19.50
C SER A 262 -12.54 22.56 19.87
N HIS A 263 -13.53 22.31 19.01
CA HIS A 263 -14.55 21.29 19.27
C HIS A 263 -13.96 19.88 19.31
N LEU A 264 -13.14 19.50 18.33
CA LEU A 264 -12.49 18.18 18.35
C LEU A 264 -11.51 18.05 19.52
N GLY A 265 -10.76 19.11 19.84
CA GLY A 265 -9.85 19.12 20.99
C GLY A 265 -10.58 18.95 22.33
N GLU A 266 -11.79 19.47 22.48
CA GLU A 266 -12.64 19.24 23.66
C GLU A 266 -13.11 17.79 23.76
N VAL A 267 -13.52 17.19 22.63
CA VAL A 267 -13.94 15.79 22.57
C VAL A 267 -12.79 14.86 22.99
N LEU A 268 -11.59 15.13 22.48
CA LEU A 268 -10.37 14.39 22.82
C LEU A 268 -9.76 14.76 24.18
N GLN A 269 -10.38 15.68 24.93
CA GLN A 269 -9.86 16.15 26.23
C GLN A 269 -8.40 16.63 26.15
N LEU A 270 -8.09 17.49 25.18
CA LEU A 270 -6.77 18.11 24.96
C LEU A 270 -6.75 19.58 25.45
N PRO A 271 -6.78 19.85 26.77
CA PRO A 271 -6.93 21.20 27.31
C PRO A 271 -5.78 22.13 26.94
N VAL A 272 -4.55 21.60 26.88
CA VAL A 272 -3.34 22.39 26.52
C VAL A 272 -3.44 22.91 25.09
N ILE A 273 -4.05 22.13 24.20
CA ILE A 273 -4.22 22.49 22.79
C ILE A 273 -5.37 23.47 22.61
N GLY A 274 -6.48 23.26 23.33
CA GLY A 274 -7.61 24.19 23.34
C GLY A 274 -7.21 25.61 23.73
N ASP A 275 -6.33 25.77 24.72
CA ASP A 275 -5.82 27.07 25.16
C ASP A 275 -5.00 27.81 24.09
N ILE A 276 -4.27 27.07 23.24
CA ILE A 276 -3.48 27.66 22.15
C ILE A 276 -4.38 27.99 20.97
N ILE A 277 -5.32 27.11 20.61
CA ILE A 277 -6.31 27.34 19.56
C ILE A 277 -7.14 28.60 19.86
N ALA A 278 -7.58 28.79 21.11
CA ALA A 278 -8.33 29.98 21.50
C ALA A 278 -7.51 31.29 21.36
N LYS A 279 -6.17 31.22 21.45
CA LYS A 279 -5.29 32.37 21.22
C LYS A 279 -5.19 32.72 19.74
N ILE A 280 -5.23 31.75 18.84
CA ILE A 280 -5.13 31.97 17.38
C ILE A 280 -6.23 32.94 16.88
N ASP A 281 -7.43 32.88 17.44
CA ASP A 281 -8.53 33.76 17.02
C ASP A 281 -8.42 35.21 17.54
N THR A 282 -7.68 35.41 18.63
CA THR A 282 -7.58 36.70 19.34
C THR A 282 -6.25 37.44 19.10
N VAL A 283 -5.27 36.76 18.53
CA VAL A 283 -3.92 37.28 18.27
C VAL A 283 -3.90 38.21 17.03
N PRO A 284 -3.10 39.30 17.08
CA PRO A 284 -2.92 40.19 15.93
C PRO A 284 -2.08 39.52 14.82
N ALA A 285 -2.22 40.01 13.57
CA ALA A 285 -1.68 39.34 12.37
C ALA A 285 -0.15 39.16 12.38
N ASP A 286 0.58 40.03 13.08
CA ASP A 286 2.03 40.00 13.26
C ASP A 286 2.51 38.87 14.18
N GLU A 287 1.65 38.39 15.09
CA GLU A 287 1.95 37.28 16.02
C GLU A 287 1.23 35.97 15.63
N LEU A 288 0.36 36.01 14.61
CA LEU A 288 -0.46 34.87 14.18
C LEU A 288 0.41 33.68 13.75
N LYS A 289 1.39 33.92 12.89
CA LYS A 289 2.27 32.85 12.37
C LYS A 289 3.04 32.15 13.49
N ALA A 290 3.60 32.93 14.43
CA ALA A 290 4.31 32.37 15.59
C ALA A 290 3.36 31.57 16.51
N THR A 291 2.11 31.99 16.64
CA THR A 291 1.10 31.28 17.45
C THR A 291 0.67 29.97 16.79
N VAL A 292 0.53 29.94 15.46
CA VAL A 292 0.25 28.74 14.68
C VAL A 292 1.44 27.77 14.72
N GLU A 293 2.67 28.25 14.58
CA GLU A 293 3.88 27.44 14.76
C GLU A 293 3.94 26.84 16.17
N SER A 294 3.60 27.62 17.21
CA SER A 294 3.51 27.13 18.59
C SER A 294 2.42 26.06 18.76
N PHE A 295 1.31 26.15 18.03
CA PHE A 295 0.25 25.15 18.03
C PHE A 295 0.76 23.81 17.48
N TYR A 296 1.38 23.79 16.29
CA TYR A 296 1.93 22.56 15.72
C TYR A 296 3.11 22.00 16.52
N ALA A 297 3.95 22.87 17.08
CA ALA A 297 5.00 22.44 18.01
C ALA A 297 4.41 21.73 19.23
N THR A 298 3.28 22.21 19.76
CA THR A 298 2.58 21.58 20.89
C THR A 298 1.90 20.28 20.46
N LEU A 299 1.29 20.25 19.27
CA LEU A 299 0.66 19.08 18.68
C LEU A 299 1.68 17.93 18.50
N SER A 300 2.88 18.24 18.02
CA SER A 300 3.97 17.26 17.85
C SER A 300 4.52 16.67 19.15
N ARG A 301 4.20 17.30 20.30
CA ARG A 301 4.61 16.85 21.64
C ARG A 301 3.55 16.00 22.34
N ILE A 302 2.34 15.90 21.78
CA ILE A 302 1.30 15.04 22.32
C ILE A 302 1.76 13.61 22.11
N THR A 303 1.86 12.86 23.20
CA THR A 303 2.11 11.43 23.16
C THR A 303 1.19 10.72 24.13
N THR A 304 0.84 9.50 23.78
CA THR A 304 -0.10 8.67 24.51
C THR A 304 0.72 7.62 25.26
N THR A 305 0.53 7.51 26.58
CA THR A 305 1.16 6.43 27.37
C THR A 305 0.07 5.57 28.00
N PRO A 306 0.06 4.26 27.75
CA PRO A 306 -0.77 3.36 28.54
C PRO A 306 -0.26 3.35 29.98
N THR A 307 -1.14 3.51 30.96
CA THR A 307 -0.77 3.39 32.37
C THR A 307 -0.41 1.93 32.60
N SER A 308 0.89 1.63 32.62
CA SER A 308 1.40 0.36 33.14
C SER A 308 1.11 0.30 34.64
N GLN A 309 -0.07 -0.23 34.99
CA GLN A 309 -0.35 -0.69 36.33
C GLN A 309 -0.12 -2.19 36.39
N ALA A 310 0.87 -2.55 37.21
CA ALA A 310 1.15 -3.87 37.72
C ALA A 310 -0.14 -4.64 38.04
N GLU A 311 -0.31 -5.78 37.39
CA GLU A 311 -1.32 -6.76 37.71
C GLU A 311 -1.15 -7.27 39.16
N PRO A 312 -2.20 -7.33 39.97
CA PRO A 312 -2.26 -8.26 41.07
C PRO A 312 -2.77 -9.60 40.53
N GLU A 313 -1.93 -10.63 40.68
CA GLU A 313 -2.31 -12.03 40.58
C GLU A 313 -3.69 -12.28 41.21
N MET A 314 -4.62 -12.85 40.45
CA MET A 314 -5.78 -13.51 41.05
C MET A 314 -6.02 -14.88 40.44
N THR A 315 -5.70 -15.85 41.29
CA THR A 315 -5.86 -17.30 41.24
C THR A 315 -7.14 -17.83 40.59
N LEU A 316 -6.91 -18.81 39.72
CA LEU A 316 -7.70 -20.01 39.41
C LEU A 316 -8.81 -20.36 40.40
N LEU A 317 -10.01 -20.63 39.88
CA LEU A 317 -10.92 -21.65 40.40
C LEU A 317 -11.75 -22.29 39.29
N ASP A 318 -11.65 -23.61 39.24
CA ASP A 318 -12.39 -24.60 38.45
C ASP A 318 -13.92 -24.47 38.52
N THR A 319 -14.58 -24.80 37.41
CA THR A 319 -15.61 -25.87 37.28
C THR A 319 -15.86 -26.07 35.78
N GLN A 320 -15.46 -27.20 35.17
CA GLN A 320 -16.30 -28.40 34.88
C GLN A 320 -17.69 -28.04 34.30
N GLU A 321 -18.21 -28.62 33.23
CA GLU A 321 -17.90 -29.79 32.39
C GLU A 321 -18.94 -29.78 31.23
N GLU A 322 -18.79 -30.72 30.29
CA GLU A 322 -19.69 -31.10 29.17
C GLU A 322 -19.31 -30.48 27.80
N ASP A 323 -18.30 -30.99 27.07
CA ASP A 323 -18.13 -32.34 26.49
C ASP A 323 -19.03 -32.55 25.25
N LYS A 324 -18.45 -32.38 24.04
CA LYS A 324 -18.32 -33.47 23.04
C LYS A 324 -17.79 -33.03 21.65
N MET A 325 -16.66 -33.66 21.33
CA MET A 325 -16.25 -34.28 20.04
C MET A 325 -15.60 -33.43 18.95
N ASP A 326 -14.26 -33.36 19.06
CA ASP A 326 -13.23 -33.75 18.08
C ASP A 326 -13.67 -34.06 16.63
N LEU A 327 -13.03 -33.40 15.65
CA LEU A 327 -12.01 -34.06 14.81
C LEU A 327 -11.26 -33.03 13.92
N PHE A 328 -9.94 -33.23 13.84
CA PHE A 328 -8.90 -32.64 12.98
C PHE A 328 -7.95 -31.61 13.62
N ASP A 329 -6.91 -32.20 14.23
CA ASP A 329 -5.57 -31.66 14.41
C ASP A 329 -5.01 -31.01 13.13
N VAL A 330 -4.73 -29.71 13.19
CA VAL A 330 -3.47 -29.13 12.74
C VAL A 330 -3.04 -28.14 13.82
N GLU A 331 -2.13 -28.57 14.69
CA GLU A 331 -1.42 -27.70 15.61
C GLU A 331 -0.54 -26.72 14.80
N GLU A 332 -0.99 -25.51 14.55
CA GLU A 332 -0.09 -24.36 14.45
C GLU A 332 0.10 -23.80 15.84
N LYS A 333 1.03 -24.46 16.54
CA LYS A 333 1.61 -23.97 17.77
C LYS A 333 2.48 -22.78 17.38
N GLU A 334 2.02 -21.56 17.64
CA GLU A 334 2.89 -20.40 17.76
C GLU A 334 3.92 -20.70 18.86
N VAL A 335 5.07 -21.18 18.43
CA VAL A 335 6.26 -21.19 19.26
C VAL A 335 6.83 -19.79 19.12
N GLU A 336 6.69 -18.97 20.17
CA GLU A 336 7.67 -17.92 20.46
C GLU A 336 9.03 -18.59 20.59
N LEU A 337 9.72 -18.73 19.46
CA LEU A 337 11.12 -19.06 19.41
C LEU A 337 11.85 -17.76 19.73
N GLU A 338 12.31 -17.62 20.96
CA GLU A 338 13.51 -16.82 21.23
C GLU A 338 14.61 -17.34 20.28
N ALA A 339 14.86 -16.59 19.20
CA ALA A 339 15.83 -16.95 18.20
C ALA A 339 17.22 -17.05 18.86
N PRO A 340 18.02 -18.08 18.55
CA PRO A 340 19.40 -18.13 18.98
C PRO A 340 20.12 -16.93 18.37
N ILE A 341 20.73 -16.10 19.22
CA ILE A 341 21.61 -15.00 18.79
C ILE A 341 22.68 -15.60 17.87
N ASN A 342 22.50 -15.41 16.56
CA ASN A 342 23.44 -15.87 15.56
C ASN A 342 24.69 -15.00 15.70
N GLU A 343 25.79 -15.56 16.20
CA GLU A 343 27.06 -14.85 16.46
C GLU A 343 27.71 -14.24 15.18
N LYS A 344 27.03 -14.30 14.03
CA LYS A 344 27.47 -13.79 12.73
C LYS A 344 26.61 -12.66 12.13
N GLY A 345 25.46 -12.35 12.74
CA GLY A 345 24.56 -11.29 12.29
C GLY A 345 25.12 -9.88 12.55
N PHE A 346 24.58 -8.87 11.85
CA PHE A 346 24.90 -7.47 12.15
C PHE A 346 24.18 -6.95 13.40
N GLY A 347 23.26 -7.73 13.96
CA GLY A 347 22.45 -7.41 15.14
C GLY A 347 20.97 -7.48 14.79
N THR A 348 20.14 -6.84 15.62
CA THR A 348 18.69 -6.72 15.38
C THR A 348 18.36 -5.24 15.29
N ILE A 349 17.64 -4.85 14.24
CA ILE A 349 17.15 -3.47 14.06
C ILE A 349 15.68 -3.44 14.45
N SER A 350 15.32 -2.56 15.38
CA SER A 350 13.94 -2.21 15.67
C SER A 350 13.58 -0.95 14.86
N LEU A 351 12.48 -1.04 14.11
CA LEU A 351 11.92 0.08 13.34
C LEU A 351 10.81 0.80 14.11
N GLU A 352 10.43 0.30 15.29
CA GLU A 352 9.44 0.88 16.18
C GLU A 352 9.91 2.25 16.70
N GLY A 353 9.05 3.27 16.53
CA GLY A 353 9.31 4.63 17.01
C GLY A 353 10.22 5.48 16.11
N ILE A 354 10.55 5.01 14.91
CA ILE A 354 11.21 5.86 13.90
C ILE A 354 10.23 6.96 13.46
N LYS A 355 10.70 8.21 13.49
CA LYS A 355 9.90 9.36 13.07
C LYS A 355 9.95 9.51 11.54
N PRO A 356 8.83 9.86 10.89
CA PRO A 356 8.82 10.22 9.48
C PRO A 356 9.80 11.35 9.19
N ILE A 357 10.59 11.22 8.13
CA ILE A 357 11.47 12.27 7.62
C ILE A 357 10.75 12.90 6.43
N HIS A 358 10.20 14.09 6.67
CA HIS A 358 9.36 14.78 5.71
C HIS A 358 10.09 15.16 4.43
N PHE A 359 9.46 14.89 3.29
CA PHE A 359 9.80 15.46 2.00
C PHE A 359 8.55 15.65 1.16
N ASP A 360 8.62 16.59 0.22
CA ASP A 360 7.48 16.89 -0.66
C ASP A 360 7.48 15.93 -1.86
N PHE A 361 6.53 14.99 -1.91
CA PHE A 361 6.19 14.26 -3.13
C PHE A 361 4.91 14.84 -3.75
N GLN A 362 4.87 14.99 -5.06
CA GLN A 362 3.71 15.49 -5.79
C GLN A 362 3.35 14.49 -6.88
N LEU A 363 2.19 13.85 -6.72
CA LEU A 363 1.73 12.78 -7.61
C LEU A 363 1.56 13.28 -9.04
N GLU A 364 1.01 14.49 -9.21
CA GLU A 364 0.79 15.13 -10.50
C GLU A 364 2.10 15.51 -11.18
N GLU A 365 3.13 15.92 -10.42
CA GLU A 365 4.45 16.22 -10.98
C GLU A 365 5.11 14.94 -11.52
N ALA A 366 5.07 13.86 -10.73
CA ALA A 366 5.57 12.56 -11.17
C ALA A 366 4.83 12.05 -12.42
N ALA A 367 3.50 12.20 -12.48
CA ALA A 367 2.70 11.84 -13.64
C ALA A 367 3.04 12.65 -14.89
N ASN A 368 3.22 13.97 -14.74
CA ASN A 368 3.65 14.84 -15.84
C ASN A 368 5.05 14.46 -16.35
N ASP A 369 6.00 14.23 -15.44
CA ASP A 369 7.37 13.86 -15.78
C ASP A 369 7.46 12.50 -16.47
N LEU A 370 6.59 11.56 -16.09
CA LEU A 370 6.51 10.24 -16.71
C LEU A 370 5.63 10.21 -17.95
N SER A 371 4.91 11.30 -18.24
CA SER A 371 3.91 11.37 -19.31
C SER A 371 2.86 10.27 -19.20
N LEU A 372 2.46 9.96 -17.97
CA LEU A 372 1.45 8.94 -17.64
C LEU A 372 0.23 9.59 -16.95
N PRO A 373 -0.96 8.97 -17.03
CA PRO A 373 -2.11 9.41 -16.25
C PRO A 373 -1.82 9.37 -14.74
N VAL A 374 -2.37 10.34 -13.99
CA VAL A 374 -2.21 10.44 -12.53
C VAL A 374 -2.69 9.16 -11.85
N ASP A 375 -3.89 8.67 -12.21
CA ASP A 375 -4.48 7.45 -11.67
C ASP A 375 -3.56 6.21 -11.82
N LEU A 376 -2.79 6.15 -12.91
CA LEU A 376 -1.85 5.05 -13.15
C LEU A 376 -0.57 5.17 -12.30
N ILE A 377 -0.10 6.40 -12.09
CA ILE A 377 1.02 6.64 -11.15
C ILE A 377 0.60 6.34 -9.72
N GLU A 378 -0.64 6.67 -9.35
CA GLU A 378 -1.21 6.33 -8.05
C GLU A 378 -1.20 4.82 -7.81
N GLU A 379 -1.66 4.03 -8.78
CA GLU A 379 -1.61 2.56 -8.73
C GLU A 379 -0.17 2.06 -8.53
N PHE A 380 0.78 2.55 -9.33
CA PHE A 380 2.19 2.15 -9.19
C PHE A 380 2.81 2.57 -7.87
N VAL A 381 2.38 3.70 -7.31
CA VAL A 381 2.83 4.17 -6.00
C VAL A 381 2.31 3.25 -4.90
N HIS A 382 1.05 2.83 -4.96
CA HIS A 382 0.50 1.87 -4.00
C HIS A 382 1.20 0.51 -4.08
N ASP A 383 1.44 -0.01 -5.29
CA ASP A 383 2.23 -1.23 -5.50
C ASP A 383 3.64 -1.09 -4.91
N PHE A 384 4.27 0.07 -5.09
CA PHE A 384 5.59 0.34 -4.54
C PHE A 384 5.59 0.42 -3.01
N ILE A 385 4.52 0.94 -2.38
CA ILE A 385 4.37 0.95 -0.93
C ILE A 385 4.30 -0.48 -0.38
N GLU A 386 3.47 -1.33 -0.99
CA GLU A 386 3.39 -2.75 -0.60
C GLU A 386 4.74 -3.45 -0.77
N GLN A 387 5.43 -3.21 -1.90
CA GLN A 387 6.76 -3.74 -2.14
C GLN A 387 7.77 -3.30 -1.08
N CYS A 388 7.75 -2.03 -0.66
CA CYS A 388 8.62 -1.53 0.39
C CYS A 388 8.41 -2.24 1.73
N HIS A 389 7.17 -2.52 2.14
CA HIS A 389 6.88 -3.27 3.36
C HIS A 389 7.44 -4.70 3.32
N ILE A 390 7.24 -5.40 2.20
CA ILE A 390 7.72 -6.78 2.02
C ILE A 390 9.24 -6.80 2.03
N GLU A 391 9.86 -5.96 1.21
CA GLU A 391 11.30 -5.97 1.02
C GLU A 391 12.06 -5.40 2.23
N THR A 392 11.46 -4.49 2.99
CA THR A 392 12.06 -4.04 4.26
C THR A 392 12.11 -5.18 5.27
N LYS A 393 11.07 -6.01 5.37
CA LYS A 393 11.11 -7.21 6.24
C LYS A 393 12.22 -8.17 5.80
N ASN A 394 12.42 -8.34 4.49
CA ASN A 394 13.53 -9.14 3.96
C ASN A 394 14.89 -8.51 4.29
N MET A 395 14.99 -7.18 4.21
CA MET A 395 16.19 -6.42 4.53
C MET A 395 16.58 -6.57 6.00
N LEU A 396 15.60 -6.52 6.92
CA LEU A 396 15.82 -6.75 8.36
C LEU A 396 16.28 -8.18 8.65
N LYS A 397 15.68 -9.18 8.01
CA LYS A 397 16.13 -10.58 8.14
C LYS A 397 17.56 -10.77 7.64
N ALA A 398 17.88 -10.20 6.48
CA ALA A 398 19.25 -10.23 5.95
C ALA A 398 20.24 -9.52 6.88
N TYR A 399 19.81 -8.46 7.57
CA TYR A 399 20.61 -7.78 8.59
C TYR A 399 20.91 -8.68 9.79
N GLU A 400 19.91 -9.39 10.29
CA GLU A 400 20.05 -10.39 11.36
C GLU A 400 20.95 -11.56 10.97
N GLU A 401 20.94 -11.95 9.70
CA GLU A 401 21.77 -13.03 9.17
C GLU A 401 23.21 -12.57 8.83
N GLY A 402 23.45 -11.26 8.76
CA GLY A 402 24.75 -10.70 8.37
C GLY A 402 24.98 -10.74 6.85
N ASP A 403 23.93 -10.84 6.05
CA ASP A 403 23.99 -10.93 4.59
C ASP A 403 23.95 -9.53 3.95
N LEU A 404 25.14 -8.93 3.80
CA LEU A 404 25.29 -7.62 3.17
C LEU A 404 24.88 -7.64 1.69
N ASP A 405 25.17 -8.72 0.97
CA ASP A 405 24.87 -8.83 -0.45
C ASP A 405 23.35 -8.82 -0.68
N ALA A 406 22.58 -9.50 0.16
CA ALA A 406 21.12 -9.47 0.12
C ALA A 406 20.59 -8.05 0.40
N ILE A 407 21.11 -7.35 1.41
CA ILE A 407 20.68 -5.98 1.73
C ILE A 407 20.99 -5.02 0.57
N GLN A 408 22.16 -5.13 -0.05
CA GLN A 408 22.53 -4.32 -1.20
C GLN A 408 21.65 -4.60 -2.43
N LYS A 409 21.28 -5.87 -2.66
CA LYS A 409 20.34 -6.25 -3.74
C LYS A 409 18.95 -5.67 -3.50
N ILE A 410 18.45 -5.73 -2.27
CA ILE A 410 17.16 -5.12 -1.92
C ILE A 410 17.22 -3.61 -2.09
N GLY A 411 18.31 -2.97 -1.63
CA GLY A 411 18.57 -1.54 -1.84
C GLY A 411 18.57 -1.17 -3.33
N HIS A 412 19.20 -1.99 -4.19
CA HIS A 412 19.19 -1.80 -5.64
C HIS A 412 17.78 -1.89 -6.25
N LEU A 413 17.01 -2.91 -5.85
CA LEU A 413 15.64 -3.15 -6.33
C LEU A 413 14.73 -1.97 -5.99
N LEU A 414 14.63 -1.62 -4.72
CA LEU A 414 13.76 -0.55 -4.25
C LEU A 414 14.21 0.81 -4.78
N LYS A 415 15.53 1.04 -4.93
CA LYS A 415 16.06 2.27 -5.54
C LYS A 415 15.57 2.42 -6.98
N GLY A 416 15.60 1.32 -7.76
CA GLY A 416 15.14 1.31 -9.14
C GLY A 416 13.67 1.71 -9.24
N ALA A 417 12.82 1.09 -8.42
CA ALA A 417 11.41 1.41 -8.36
C ALA A 417 11.16 2.87 -7.92
N ALA A 418 11.81 3.32 -6.83
CA ALA A 418 11.69 4.70 -6.34
C ALA A 418 12.13 5.74 -7.39
N SER A 419 13.23 5.47 -8.11
CA SER A 419 13.74 6.35 -9.17
C SER A 419 12.78 6.42 -10.35
N ASN A 420 12.16 5.30 -10.72
CA ASN A 420 11.18 5.24 -11.80
C ASN A 420 9.93 6.05 -11.45
N LEU A 421 9.52 6.07 -10.18
CA LEU A 421 8.40 6.86 -9.69
C LEU A 421 8.75 8.30 -9.29
N ARG A 422 9.99 8.74 -9.54
CA ARG A 422 10.50 10.09 -9.19
C ARG A 422 10.48 10.39 -7.69
N ILE A 423 10.55 9.37 -6.84
CA ILE A 423 10.61 9.52 -5.38
C ILE A 423 12.07 9.70 -4.94
N ASN A 424 12.65 10.86 -5.29
CA ASN A 424 14.09 11.10 -5.20
C ASN A 424 14.69 10.88 -3.80
N PRO A 425 14.08 11.36 -2.69
CA PRO A 425 14.66 11.15 -1.36
C PRO A 425 14.74 9.69 -0.93
N LEU A 426 13.77 8.86 -1.35
CA LEU A 426 13.83 7.41 -1.14
C LEU A 426 14.91 6.77 -2.01
N SER A 427 14.99 7.15 -3.30
CA SER A 427 16.05 6.66 -4.18
C SER A 427 17.45 6.98 -3.66
N ASP A 428 17.66 8.19 -3.10
CA ASP A 428 18.94 8.63 -2.54
C ASP A 428 19.35 7.87 -1.28
N THR A 429 18.40 7.58 -0.38
CA THR A 429 18.68 6.77 0.81
C THR A 429 18.95 5.31 0.45
N LEU A 430 18.18 4.75 -0.48
CA LEU A 430 18.38 3.40 -0.99
C LEU A 430 19.70 3.26 -1.79
N TYR A 431 20.14 4.30 -2.48
CA TYR A 431 21.47 4.36 -3.09
C TYR A 431 22.58 4.21 -2.04
N LYS A 432 22.47 4.90 -0.89
CA LYS A 432 23.45 4.78 0.19
C LYS A 432 23.48 3.36 0.76
N ILE A 433 22.32 2.71 0.89
CA ILE A 433 22.22 1.31 1.32
C ILE A 433 22.85 0.37 0.28
N GLN A 434 22.55 0.55 -1.02
CA GLN A 434 23.11 -0.25 -2.11
C GLN A 434 24.65 -0.27 -2.13
N PHE A 435 25.28 0.88 -1.87
CA PHE A 435 26.74 1.03 -1.91
C PHE A 435 27.37 1.03 -0.51
N CYS A 436 26.65 0.58 0.51
CA CYS A 436 27.17 0.50 1.87
C CYS A 436 28.15 -0.68 1.98
N GLU A 437 29.45 -0.39 2.15
CA GLU A 437 30.49 -1.39 2.41
C GLU A 437 30.75 -1.59 3.91
N ASP A 438 30.29 -0.67 4.76
CA ASP A 438 30.50 -0.68 6.21
C ASP A 438 29.23 -1.03 6.98
N SER A 439 29.17 -2.25 7.49
CA SER A 439 28.02 -2.76 8.26
C SER A 439 27.70 -1.94 9.51
N SER A 440 28.66 -1.17 10.05
CA SER A 440 28.41 -0.32 11.22
C SER A 440 27.55 0.91 10.92
N THR A 441 27.44 1.30 9.66
CA THR A 441 26.61 2.43 9.21
C THR A 441 25.25 2.00 8.68
N LEU A 442 25.08 0.70 8.44
CA LEU A 442 23.93 0.14 7.75
C LEU A 442 22.63 0.29 8.55
N GLU A 443 22.68 0.12 9.87
CA GLU A 443 21.51 0.37 10.73
C GLU A 443 21.00 1.81 10.60
N ALA A 444 21.89 2.80 10.63
CA ALA A 444 21.51 4.20 10.52
C ALA A 444 20.88 4.49 9.14
N LEU A 445 21.45 3.92 8.08
CA LEU A 445 20.93 4.08 6.72
C LEU A 445 19.56 3.42 6.53
N ILE A 446 19.34 2.24 7.10
CA ILE A 446 18.03 1.56 7.08
C ILE A 446 16.99 2.39 7.83
N LYS A 447 17.35 2.97 8.97
CA LYS A 447 16.46 3.85 9.73
C LYS A 447 16.13 5.14 8.98
N ASP A 448 17.12 5.75 8.33
CA ASP A 448 16.92 6.95 7.51
C ASP A 448 16.01 6.65 6.29
N TYR A 449 16.22 5.52 5.62
CA TYR A 449 15.33 5.04 4.55
C TYR A 449 13.91 4.86 5.07
N TRP A 450 13.74 4.16 6.20
CA TRP A 450 12.43 3.89 6.78
C TRP A 450 11.70 5.17 7.19
N GLY A 451 12.42 6.16 7.73
CA GLY A 451 11.87 7.47 8.03
C GLY A 451 11.31 8.18 6.79
N HIS A 452 12.02 8.18 5.66
CA HIS A 452 11.49 8.72 4.41
C HIS A 452 10.30 7.89 3.90
N PHE A 453 10.37 6.57 4.00
CA PHE A 453 9.29 5.69 3.56
C PHE A 453 7.99 5.96 4.32
N LEU A 454 8.06 6.10 5.65
CA LEU A 454 6.91 6.45 6.47
C LEU A 454 6.30 7.80 6.06
N SER A 455 7.14 8.82 5.80
CA SER A 455 6.64 10.11 5.33
C SER A 455 5.93 9.99 3.99
N PHE A 456 6.49 9.21 3.07
CA PHE A 456 5.93 8.98 1.74
C PHE A 456 4.59 8.26 1.83
N GLU A 457 4.52 7.15 2.56
CA GLU A 457 3.30 6.37 2.75
C GLU A 457 2.19 7.22 3.40
N ILE A 458 2.52 8.01 4.43
CA ILE A 458 1.57 8.92 5.07
C ILE A 458 1.02 9.93 4.05
N GLN A 459 1.90 10.53 3.24
CA GLN A 459 1.50 11.52 2.25
C GLN A 459 0.56 10.94 1.19
N ILE A 460 0.82 9.73 0.70
CA ILE A 460 -0.02 9.06 -0.30
C ILE A 460 -1.37 8.64 0.29
N ASN A 461 -1.37 8.04 1.48
CA ASN A 461 -2.60 7.63 2.16
C ASN A 461 -3.50 8.83 2.52
N ALA A 462 -2.92 10.02 2.69
CA ALA A 462 -3.67 11.26 2.86
C ALA A 462 -4.32 11.77 1.57
N LEU A 463 -3.77 11.44 0.39
CA LEU A 463 -4.32 11.81 -0.92
C LEU A 463 -5.44 10.89 -1.39
N ALA A 464 -5.41 9.62 -0.97
CA ALA A 464 -6.41 8.60 -1.33
C ALA A 464 -7.76 8.72 -0.55
N LYS A 465 -7.87 9.67 0.40
CA LYS A 465 -9.09 9.96 1.18
C LYS A 465 -9.77 11.23 0.67
#